data_AF-A0AAD6GFC7-F1
#
_entry.id   AF-A0AAD6GFC7-F1
#
_cell.length_a   1.000
_cell.length_b   1.000
_cell.length_c   1.000
_cell.angle_alpha   90.00
_cell.angle_beta   90.00
_cell.angle_gamma   90.00
#
_symmetry.space_group_name_H-M   'P 1'
#
loop_
_entity.id
_entity.type
_entity.pdbx_description
1 polymer ?
#
loop_
_entity_poly.entity_id
_entity_poly.type
_entity_poly.pdbx_seq_one_letter_code
_entity_poly.pdbx_strand_id
1 'polypeptide(L)'
;MAIARFAGNPDWPAGLAAATHIGFVNKGTDCYQIVTFQMLLHLPAFLNWLDYYHDQHVEGKKGCKTGVMTLACKLCHIRNLYHSCWNGEGSHQTSFDNLANTILFDWNKKYGEHKGQQDAAEFWTEVYEQFLGDMMNILQIDLASLFRLFTVTNRVCVGENACKAKWLHSEHDMLRVQFPVEAGDTTQLALHKVIQQWFKKRDVGLKCNECMNDRFDKDYFQ
;
A
#
# COMPACT_ATOMS: atom_id res chain seq x y z
N MET A 1 7.42 -5.02 25.53
CA MET A 1 6.94 -4.59 24.21
C MET A 1 5.45 -4.88 24.17
N ALA A 2 4.62 -3.88 24.45
CA ALA A 2 3.18 -4.05 24.54
C ALA A 2 2.61 -4.00 23.13
N ILE A 3 2.07 -5.13 22.66
CA ILE A 3 1.22 -5.16 21.48
C ILE A 3 -0.04 -4.38 21.86
N ALA A 4 -0.19 -3.16 21.34
CA ALA A 4 -1.46 -2.45 21.43
C ALA A 4 -2.49 -3.34 20.73
N ARG A 5 -3.34 -4.01 21.52
CA ARG A 5 -4.54 -4.63 21.00
C ARG A 5 -5.40 -3.49 20.47
N PHE A 6 -5.41 -3.30 19.15
CA PHE A 6 -6.46 -2.56 18.48
C PHE A 6 -7.78 -3.26 18.83
N ALA A 7 -8.41 -2.83 19.92
CA ALA A 7 -9.80 -3.11 20.19
C ALA A 7 -10.59 -2.28 19.18
N GLY A 8 -10.59 -2.72 17.92
CA GLY A 8 -11.53 -2.23 16.92
C GLY A 8 -12.92 -2.43 17.51
N ASN A 9 -13.71 -1.37 17.52
CA ASN A 9 -15.13 -1.48 17.79
C ASN A 9 -15.70 -2.53 16.82
N PRO A 10 -16.18 -3.70 17.31
CA PRO A 10 -16.61 -4.80 16.44
C PRO A 10 -17.93 -4.49 15.71
N ASP A 11 -18.61 -3.40 16.08
CA ASP A 11 -19.89 -3.02 15.52
C ASP A 11 -19.70 -2.14 14.28
N TRP A 12 -19.38 -2.78 13.14
CA TRP A 12 -19.56 -2.17 11.84
C TRP A 12 -21.07 -1.93 11.62
N PRO A 13 -21.57 -0.69 11.56
CA PRO A 13 -23.01 -0.44 11.53
C PRO A 13 -23.67 -1.07 10.29
N ALA A 14 -24.79 -1.75 10.49
CA ALA A 14 -25.52 -2.48 9.43
C ALA A 14 -26.01 -1.60 8.25
N GLY A 15 -25.90 -0.26 8.34
CA GLY A 15 -26.22 0.68 7.27
C GLY A 15 -25.05 1.10 6.38
N LEU A 16 -23.80 0.80 6.74
CA LEU A 16 -22.63 1.27 6.00
C LEU A 16 -22.57 0.68 4.59
N ALA A 17 -22.95 -0.59 4.42
CA ALA A 17 -22.92 -1.31 3.14
C ALA A 17 -23.86 -0.74 2.06
N ALA A 18 -24.89 0.04 2.43
CA ALA A 18 -25.75 0.72 1.46
C ALA A 18 -25.22 2.10 1.07
N ALA A 19 -24.35 2.71 1.90
CA ALA A 19 -23.68 3.97 1.61
C ALA A 19 -22.46 3.78 0.67
N THR A 20 -22.04 2.55 0.37
CA THR A 20 -20.80 2.21 -0.38
C THR A 20 -20.88 2.36 -1.90
N HIS A 21 -21.94 2.96 -2.45
CA HIS A 21 -22.12 3.08 -3.90
C HIS A 21 -21.66 4.44 -4.46
N ILE A 22 -20.71 5.10 -3.79
CA ILE A 22 -20.21 6.41 -4.22
C ILE A 22 -19.07 6.21 -5.21
N GLY A 23 -19.32 6.58 -6.47
CA GLY A 23 -18.30 6.68 -7.50
C GLY A 23 -17.65 8.06 -7.55
N PHE A 24 -16.49 8.14 -8.19
CA PHE A 24 -15.84 9.40 -8.56
C PHE A 24 -15.94 9.60 -10.07
N VAL A 25 -16.12 10.84 -10.51
CA VAL A 25 -16.10 11.20 -11.93
C VAL A 25 -14.67 11.08 -12.44
N ASN A 26 -14.48 10.26 -13.49
CA ASN A 26 -13.19 10.15 -14.18
C ASN A 26 -13.06 11.29 -15.22
N LYS A 27 -12.06 12.16 -15.08
CA LYS A 27 -11.82 13.29 -16.01
C LYS A 27 -10.93 12.91 -17.20
N GLY A 28 -10.85 11.61 -17.51
CA GLY A 28 -10.16 11.05 -18.67
C GLY A 28 -9.11 10.04 -18.24
N THR A 29 -8.16 10.46 -17.41
CA THR A 29 -6.99 9.65 -17.03
C THR A 29 -6.92 9.34 -15.55
N ASP A 30 -7.95 9.65 -14.77
CA ASP A 30 -7.91 9.57 -13.29
C ASP A 30 -8.21 8.17 -12.76
N CYS A 31 -8.48 7.19 -13.63
CA CYS A 31 -8.90 5.85 -13.23
C CYS A 31 -7.95 5.16 -12.24
N TYR A 32 -6.63 5.36 -12.39
CA TYR A 32 -5.62 4.80 -11.49
C TYR A 32 -5.65 5.44 -10.09
N GLN A 33 -6.02 6.72 -10.00
CA GLN A 33 -6.19 7.43 -8.73
C GLN A 33 -7.48 6.99 -8.06
N ILE A 34 -8.56 6.93 -8.84
CA ILE A 34 -9.90 6.51 -8.39
C ILE A 34 -9.83 5.11 -7.78
N VAL A 35 -9.24 4.13 -8.47
CA VAL A 35 -9.15 2.76 -7.93
C VAL A 35 -8.31 2.68 -6.65
N THR A 36 -7.22 3.45 -6.59
CA THR A 36 -6.34 3.49 -5.41
C THR A 36 -7.06 4.05 -4.19
N PHE A 37 -7.75 5.19 -4.34
CA PHE A 37 -8.51 5.77 -3.22
C PHE A 37 -9.76 4.98 -2.87
N GLN A 38 -10.45 4.37 -3.85
CA GLN A 38 -11.56 3.46 -3.58
C GLN A 38 -11.10 2.26 -2.74
N MET A 39 -9.93 1.68 -3.04
CA MET A 39 -9.33 0.60 -2.24
C MET A 39 -9.08 1.06 -0.79
N LEU A 40 -8.45 2.22 -0.59
CA LEU A 40 -8.14 2.75 0.74
C LEU A 40 -9.39 3.10 1.55
N LEU A 41 -10.39 3.71 0.91
CA LEU A 41 -11.66 4.08 1.53
C LEU A 41 -12.48 2.87 1.98
N HIS A 42 -12.14 1.66 1.51
CA HIS A 42 -12.79 0.41 1.88
C HIS A 42 -11.89 -0.53 2.68
N LEU A 43 -10.79 -0.02 3.26
CA LEU A 43 -9.89 -0.78 4.11
C LEU A 43 -10.11 -0.41 5.60
N PRO A 44 -10.89 -1.20 6.38
CA PRO A 44 -11.25 -0.84 7.76
C PRO A 44 -10.05 -0.54 8.67
N ALA A 45 -8.97 -1.31 8.53
CA ALA A 45 -7.76 -1.11 9.32
C ALA A 45 -7.11 0.26 9.03
N PHE A 46 -7.12 0.69 7.77
CA PHE A 46 -6.64 2.01 7.37
C PHE A 46 -7.56 3.13 7.86
N LEU A 47 -8.88 2.96 7.77
CA LEU A 47 -9.84 3.95 8.25
C LEU A 47 -9.74 4.18 9.77
N ASN A 48 -9.67 3.09 10.54
CA ASN A 48 -9.46 3.17 12.00
C ASN A 48 -8.15 3.88 12.34
N TRP A 49 -7.08 3.58 11.60
CA TRP A 49 -5.81 4.26 11.75
C TRP A 49 -5.90 5.75 11.38
N LEU A 50 -6.62 6.09 10.32
CA LEU A 50 -6.78 7.47 9.83
C LEU A 50 -7.51 8.35 10.85
N ASP A 51 -8.59 7.84 11.45
CA ASP A 51 -9.32 8.56 12.51
C ASP A 51 -8.44 8.78 13.75
N TYR A 52 -7.77 7.71 14.22
CA TYR A 52 -6.84 7.82 15.34
C TYR A 52 -5.72 8.83 15.05
N TYR A 53 -5.09 8.74 13.88
CA TYR A 53 -3.99 9.61 13.49
C TYR A 53 -4.45 11.07 13.41
N HIS A 54 -5.59 11.34 12.79
CA HIS A 54 -6.08 12.71 12.65
C HIS A 54 -6.27 13.40 14.01
N ASP A 55 -6.81 12.69 14.99
CA ASP A 55 -7.03 13.25 16.33
C ASP A 55 -5.70 13.57 17.05
N GLN A 56 -4.66 12.75 16.85
CA GLN A 56 -3.31 13.04 17.34
C GLN A 56 -2.64 14.17 16.53
N HIS A 57 -2.89 14.22 15.23
CA HIS A 57 -2.30 15.17 14.29
C HIS A 57 -2.76 16.62 14.51
N VAL A 58 -4.01 16.81 14.95
CA VAL A 58 -4.63 18.13 15.17
C VAL A 58 -4.61 18.53 16.66
N GLU A 59 -3.63 18.01 17.42
CA GLU A 59 -3.46 18.18 18.87
C GLU A 59 -3.91 19.57 19.38
N GLY A 60 -4.97 19.59 20.21
CA GLY A 60 -5.41 20.78 20.93
C GLY A 60 -6.33 21.77 20.19
N LYS A 61 -7.04 21.34 19.12
CA LYS A 61 -8.05 22.15 18.37
C LYS A 61 -7.49 23.34 17.56
N LYS A 62 -6.17 23.44 17.37
CA LYS A 62 -5.54 24.56 16.65
C LYS A 62 -5.30 24.30 15.15
N GLY A 63 -6.06 23.37 14.57
CA GLY A 63 -6.03 23.06 13.13
C GLY A 63 -4.75 22.35 12.67
N CYS A 64 -4.81 21.81 11.45
CA CYS A 64 -3.66 21.21 10.78
C CYS A 64 -2.60 22.28 10.47
N LYS A 65 -1.37 22.11 10.96
CA LYS A 65 -0.24 23.03 10.68
C LYS A 65 0.72 22.54 9.60
N THR A 66 0.55 21.30 9.13
CA THR A 66 1.43 20.68 8.13
C THR A 66 0.95 20.90 6.70
N GLY A 67 -0.17 21.59 6.54
CA GLY A 67 -0.67 22.03 5.24
C GLY A 67 0.22 23.07 4.57
N VAL A 68 0.38 22.98 3.26
CA VAL A 68 1.10 24.00 2.47
C VAL A 68 0.15 25.17 2.18
N MET A 69 0.58 26.40 2.46
CA MET A 69 -0.10 27.63 2.02
C MET A 69 -1.62 27.64 2.28
N THR A 70 -2.05 27.35 3.52
CA THR A 70 -3.47 27.31 3.98
C THR A 70 -4.32 26.13 3.51
N LEU A 71 -3.78 25.22 2.68
CA LEU A 71 -4.45 23.96 2.32
C LEU A 71 -4.34 22.95 3.46
N ALA A 72 -5.28 22.02 3.55
CA ALA A 72 -5.17 20.93 4.51
C ALA A 72 -3.98 20.02 4.14
N CYS A 73 -3.39 19.30 5.10
CA CYS A 73 -2.38 18.30 4.73
C CYS A 73 -3.03 17.10 4.03
N LYS A 74 -2.23 16.24 3.39
CA LYS A 74 -2.72 15.05 2.68
C LYS A 74 -3.58 14.14 3.56
N LEU A 75 -3.22 14.01 4.84
CA LEU A 75 -3.95 13.20 5.82
C LEU A 75 -5.31 13.82 6.19
N CYS A 76 -5.36 15.15 6.33
CA CYS A 76 -6.64 15.85 6.51
C CYS A 76 -7.50 15.76 5.23
N HIS A 77 -6.89 15.82 4.04
CA HIS A 77 -7.59 15.65 2.78
C HIS A 77 -8.22 14.26 2.63
N ILE A 78 -7.49 13.18 2.93
CA ILE A 78 -8.06 11.82 2.86
C ILE A 78 -9.10 11.58 3.94
N ARG A 79 -8.99 12.20 5.13
CA ARG A 79 -10.05 12.15 6.13
C ARG A 79 -11.30 12.92 5.71
N ASN A 80 -11.15 14.11 5.12
CA ASN A 80 -12.28 14.86 4.58
C ASN A 80 -12.98 14.07 3.47
N LEU A 81 -12.20 13.40 2.61
CA LEU A 81 -12.73 12.49 1.61
C LEU A 81 -13.51 11.34 2.27
N TYR A 82 -12.93 10.68 3.27
CA TYR A 82 -13.60 9.64 4.06
C TYR A 82 -14.95 10.11 4.62
N HIS A 83 -15.01 11.23 5.35
CA HIS A 83 -16.28 11.74 5.87
C HIS A 83 -17.26 12.13 4.78
N SER A 84 -16.80 12.71 3.68
CA SER A 84 -17.68 13.06 2.56
C SER A 84 -18.31 11.83 1.90
N CYS A 85 -17.59 10.71 1.85
CA CYS A 85 -18.10 9.45 1.32
C CYS A 85 -18.99 8.73 2.34
N TRP A 86 -18.55 8.60 3.59
CA TRP A 86 -19.19 7.70 4.55
C TRP A 86 -20.22 8.39 5.45
N ASN A 87 -20.06 9.68 5.71
CA ASN A 87 -20.98 10.48 6.54
C ASN A 87 -21.85 11.45 5.73
N GLY A 88 -21.60 11.58 4.42
CA GLY A 88 -22.28 12.56 3.56
C GLY A 88 -21.90 14.01 3.86
N GLU A 89 -20.73 14.25 4.47
CA GLU A 89 -20.27 15.59 4.83
C GLU A 89 -19.60 16.29 3.65
N GLY A 90 -20.28 17.28 3.05
CA GLY A 90 -19.72 18.07 1.95
C GLY A 90 -19.67 17.32 0.61
N SER A 91 -18.82 17.80 -0.31
CA SER A 91 -18.69 17.23 -1.66
C SER A 91 -17.56 16.20 -1.72
N HIS A 92 -17.91 14.93 -1.96
CA HIS A 92 -16.91 13.87 -2.13
C HIS A 92 -16.06 14.05 -3.37
N GLN A 93 -16.64 14.52 -4.48
CA GLN A 93 -15.86 14.80 -5.69
C GLN A 93 -14.84 15.92 -5.46
N THR A 94 -15.23 16.99 -4.77
CA THR A 94 -14.30 18.10 -4.45
C THR A 94 -13.21 17.65 -3.48
N SER A 95 -13.55 16.83 -2.48
CA SER A 95 -12.58 16.28 -1.53
C SER A 95 -11.59 15.34 -2.24
N PHE A 96 -12.08 14.52 -3.17
CA PHE A 96 -11.26 13.65 -4.01
C PHE A 96 -10.32 14.49 -4.87
N ASP A 97 -10.84 15.48 -5.60
CA ASP A 97 -10.04 16.35 -6.47
C ASP A 97 -8.92 17.05 -5.71
N ASN A 98 -9.21 17.55 -4.51
CA ASN A 98 -8.22 18.22 -3.67
C ASN A 98 -7.11 17.26 -3.23
N LEU A 99 -7.45 16.05 -2.79
CA LEU A 99 -6.47 15.03 -2.41
C LEU A 99 -5.62 14.60 -3.61
N ALA A 100 -6.29 14.21 -4.69
CA ALA A 100 -5.69 13.78 -5.95
C ALA A 100 -4.67 14.80 -6.48
N ASN A 101 -5.07 16.07 -6.57
CA ASN A 101 -4.19 17.14 -7.04
C ASN A 101 -3.00 17.37 -6.11
N THR A 102 -3.18 17.23 -4.80
CA THR A 102 -2.09 17.38 -3.84
C THR A 102 -1.05 16.27 -4.00
N ILE A 103 -1.49 15.01 -4.15
CA ILE A 103 -0.57 13.89 -4.41
C ILE A 103 0.14 14.07 -5.75
N LEU A 104 -0.62 14.38 -6.80
CA LEU A 104 -0.10 14.51 -8.16
C LEU A 104 0.88 15.69 -8.28
N PHE A 105 0.66 16.77 -7.55
CA PHE A 105 1.60 17.90 -7.50
C PHE A 105 2.98 17.48 -6.98
N ASP A 106 3.02 16.79 -5.84
CA ASP A 106 4.28 16.31 -5.26
C ASP A 106 4.92 15.21 -6.12
N TRP A 107 4.11 14.32 -6.71
CA TRP A 107 4.60 13.29 -7.61
C TRP A 107 5.23 13.88 -8.88
N ASN A 108 4.57 14.88 -9.48
CA ASN A 108 5.09 15.61 -10.63
C ASN A 108 6.37 16.39 -10.32
N LYS A 109 6.48 16.93 -9.09
CA LYS A 109 7.70 17.61 -8.65
C LYS A 109 8.88 16.64 -8.54
N LYS A 110 8.63 15.38 -8.18
CA LYS A 110 9.66 14.34 -7.99
C LYS A 110 10.16 13.75 -9.31
N TYR A 111 9.27 13.49 -10.28
CA TYR A 111 9.62 12.77 -11.51
C TYR A 111 9.32 13.50 -12.83
N GLY A 112 8.79 14.73 -12.77
CA GLY A 112 8.33 15.47 -13.93
C GLY A 112 6.83 15.27 -14.20
N GLU A 113 6.31 16.00 -15.19
CA GLU A 113 4.87 16.04 -15.46
C GLU A 113 4.33 14.69 -16.00
N HIS A 114 3.46 14.04 -15.23
CA HIS A 114 2.76 12.83 -15.67
C HIS A 114 1.58 13.21 -16.56
N LYS A 115 1.73 13.03 -17.87
CA LYS A 115 0.65 13.22 -18.87
C LYS A 115 0.07 11.87 -19.24
N GLY A 116 -1.13 11.56 -18.76
CA GLY A 116 -1.88 10.38 -19.22
C GLY A 116 -2.19 9.35 -18.15
N GLN A 117 -2.60 8.17 -18.60
CA GLN A 117 -2.85 7.00 -17.74
C GLN A 117 -1.55 6.53 -17.08
N GLN A 118 -1.64 6.17 -15.80
CA GLN A 118 -0.52 5.63 -15.01
C GLN A 118 -0.88 4.27 -14.43
N ASP A 119 0.12 3.55 -13.93
CA ASP A 119 -0.08 2.31 -13.20
C ASP A 119 -0.60 2.60 -11.78
N ALA A 120 -1.66 1.89 -11.36
CA ALA A 120 -2.28 2.11 -10.06
C ALA A 120 -1.39 1.62 -8.90
N ALA A 121 -0.58 0.58 -9.09
CA ALA A 121 0.33 0.10 -8.07
C ALA A 121 1.53 1.06 -7.90
N GLU A 122 2.01 1.65 -8.98
CA GLU A 122 2.99 2.75 -8.92
C GLU A 122 2.41 3.95 -8.17
N PHE A 123 1.21 4.41 -8.54
CA PHE A 123 0.55 5.52 -7.84
C PHE A 123 0.31 5.22 -6.35
N TRP A 124 -0.10 3.99 -6.00
CA TRP A 124 -0.22 3.57 -4.60
C TRP A 124 1.12 3.67 -3.85
N THR A 125 2.23 3.25 -4.47
CA THR A 125 3.57 3.38 -3.88
C THR A 125 3.86 4.84 -3.53
N GLU A 126 3.57 5.76 -4.45
CA GLU A 126 3.77 7.19 -4.23
C GLU A 126 2.84 7.74 -3.14
N VAL A 127 1.55 7.38 -3.13
CA VAL A 127 0.61 7.78 -2.06
C VAL A 127 1.14 7.34 -0.69
N TYR A 128 1.59 6.09 -0.57
CA TYR A 128 2.13 5.53 0.65
C TYR A 128 3.42 6.23 1.10
N GLU A 129 4.38 6.46 0.19
CA GLU A 129 5.62 7.19 0.48
C GLU A 129 5.34 8.64 0.92
N GLN A 130 4.44 9.34 0.24
CA GLN A 130 4.07 10.71 0.60
C GLN A 130 3.36 10.78 1.95
N PHE A 131 2.49 9.82 2.26
CA PHE A 131 1.89 9.72 3.59
C PHE A 131 2.98 9.51 4.65
N LEU A 132 3.90 8.56 4.48
CA LEU A 132 4.99 8.36 5.43
C LEU A 132 5.84 9.62 5.62
N GLY A 133 6.16 10.33 4.54
CA GLY A 133 6.96 11.56 4.57
C GLY A 133 6.30 12.72 5.33
N ASP A 134 4.97 12.78 5.35
CA ASP A 134 4.21 13.85 6.01
C ASP A 134 3.96 13.57 7.52
N MET A 135 4.42 12.42 8.04
CA MET A 135 4.12 11.96 9.41
C MET A 135 5.32 11.99 10.36
N MET A 136 5.01 12.06 11.67
CA MET A 136 5.98 11.82 12.73
C MET A 136 6.41 10.34 12.78
N ASN A 137 7.67 10.08 13.14
CA ASN A 137 8.28 8.74 13.14
C ASN A 137 7.45 7.65 13.84
N ILE A 138 6.83 7.94 15.00
CA ILE A 138 6.05 6.94 15.72
C ILE A 138 4.80 6.48 14.94
N LEU A 139 4.21 7.38 14.16
CA LEU A 139 2.99 7.12 13.39
C LEU A 139 3.31 6.49 12.03
N GLN A 140 4.53 6.71 11.52
CA GLN A 140 5.06 5.96 10.38
C GLN A 140 5.15 4.45 10.68
N ILE A 141 5.48 4.07 11.92
CA ILE A 141 5.54 2.66 12.33
C ILE A 141 4.14 2.02 12.26
N ASP A 142 3.12 2.72 12.74
CA ASP A 142 1.74 2.23 12.72
C ASP A 142 1.24 2.05 11.28
N LEU A 143 1.46 3.04 10.41
CA LEU A 143 1.10 2.91 8.99
C LEU A 143 1.87 1.79 8.30
N ALA A 144 3.18 1.69 8.55
CA ALA A 144 4.01 0.62 8.00
C ALA A 144 3.51 -0.75 8.47
N SER A 145 3.02 -0.88 9.71
CA SER A 145 2.46 -2.14 10.20
C SER A 145 1.19 -2.60 9.46
N LEU A 146 0.47 -1.68 8.81
CA LEU A 146 -0.72 -2.00 8.03
C LEU A 146 -0.41 -2.54 6.63
N PHE A 147 0.66 -2.04 6.01
CA PHE A 147 0.94 -2.28 4.59
C PHE A 147 2.25 -3.00 4.31
N ARG A 148 3.26 -2.81 5.17
CA ARG A 148 4.59 -3.37 4.95
C ARG A 148 4.60 -4.86 5.21
N LEU A 149 5.14 -5.57 4.25
CA LEU A 149 5.35 -6.99 4.26
C LEU A 149 6.83 -7.29 4.47
N PHE A 150 7.09 -8.22 5.36
CA PHE A 150 8.42 -8.80 5.54
C PHE A 150 8.43 -10.14 4.84
N THR A 151 9.39 -10.34 3.95
CA THR A 151 9.64 -11.66 3.35
C THR A 151 11.00 -12.16 3.79
N VAL A 152 11.06 -13.47 4.01
CA VAL A 152 12.29 -14.15 4.38
C VAL A 152 12.65 -15.12 3.28
N THR A 153 13.83 -14.95 2.69
CA THR A 153 14.36 -15.88 1.69
C THR A 153 15.50 -16.67 2.30
N ASN A 154 15.36 -17.98 2.38
CA ASN A 154 16.45 -18.88 2.69
C ASN A 154 17.18 -19.27 1.39
N ARG A 155 18.48 -19.02 1.33
CA ARG A 155 19.34 -19.45 0.22
C ARG A 155 20.14 -20.66 0.66
N VAL A 156 19.96 -21.77 -0.04
CA VAL A 156 20.66 -23.03 0.21
C VAL A 156 21.58 -23.33 -0.97
N CYS A 157 22.87 -23.47 -0.71
CA CYS A 157 23.80 -23.98 -1.70
C CYS A 157 23.66 -25.50 -1.80
N VAL A 158 23.64 -26.03 -3.01
CA VAL A 158 23.47 -27.47 -3.27
C VAL A 158 24.73 -28.02 -3.93
N GLY A 159 25.26 -29.14 -3.43
CA GLY A 159 26.46 -29.80 -3.95
C GLY A 159 27.31 -30.43 -2.85
N GLU A 160 28.36 -31.16 -3.25
CA GLU A 160 29.24 -31.88 -2.32
C GLU A 160 29.98 -30.95 -1.34
N ASN A 161 30.24 -29.70 -1.74
CA ASN A 161 30.86 -28.66 -0.91
C ASN A 161 29.90 -27.49 -0.63
N ALA A 162 28.66 -27.79 -0.25
CA ALA A 162 27.65 -26.78 0.05
C ALA A 162 28.08 -25.87 1.23
N CYS A 163 27.99 -24.55 1.03
CA CYS A 163 28.19 -23.58 2.12
C CYS A 163 26.97 -23.54 3.05
N LYS A 164 27.11 -22.85 4.19
CA LYS A 164 26.00 -22.66 5.13
C LYS A 164 24.84 -21.89 4.46
N ALA A 165 23.62 -22.27 4.80
CA ALA A 165 22.42 -21.59 4.35
C ALA A 165 22.40 -20.13 4.85
N LYS A 166 21.85 -19.23 4.04
CA LYS A 166 21.74 -17.81 4.35
C LYS A 166 20.29 -17.36 4.35
N TRP A 167 19.90 -16.72 5.44
CA TRP A 167 18.61 -16.05 5.56
C TRP A 167 18.75 -14.61 5.11
N LEU A 168 17.93 -14.21 4.15
CA LEU A 168 17.87 -12.85 3.64
C LEU A 168 16.48 -12.29 3.95
N HIS A 169 16.46 -11.11 4.53
CA HIS A 169 15.23 -10.38 4.81
C HIS A 169 15.00 -9.36 3.70
N SER A 170 13.74 -9.16 3.32
CA SER A 170 13.36 -8.12 2.38
C SER A 170 12.05 -7.50 2.83
N GLU A 171 12.03 -6.17 2.85
CA GLU A 171 10.86 -5.36 3.16
C GLU A 171 10.21 -4.90 1.85
N HIS A 172 8.88 -5.00 1.78
CA HIS A 172 8.10 -4.57 0.62
C HIS A 172 6.84 -3.86 1.09
N ASP A 173 6.46 -2.76 0.45
CA ASP A 173 5.19 -2.07 0.78
C ASP A 173 3.97 -2.70 0.10
N MET A 174 4.21 -3.65 -0.83
CA MET A 174 3.17 -4.45 -1.44
C MET A 174 3.69 -5.80 -1.93
N LEU A 175 2.81 -6.80 -1.92
CA LEU A 175 3.08 -8.09 -2.52
C LEU A 175 2.81 -8.04 -4.02
N ARG A 176 3.86 -8.01 -4.84
CA ARG A 176 3.72 -8.10 -6.31
C ARG A 176 3.71 -9.56 -6.75
N VAL A 177 2.52 -10.10 -6.97
CA VAL A 177 2.33 -11.44 -7.53
C VAL A 177 2.17 -11.33 -9.04
N GLN A 178 3.05 -11.98 -9.80
CA GLN A 178 2.92 -12.10 -11.24
C GLN A 178 2.12 -13.35 -11.58
N PHE A 179 1.07 -13.17 -12.40
CA PHE A 179 0.31 -14.28 -12.95
C PHE A 179 1.05 -14.79 -14.19
N PRO A 180 1.39 -16.09 -14.25
CA PRO A 180 2.10 -16.69 -15.39
C PRO A 180 1.12 -16.97 -16.55
N VAL A 181 0.33 -15.97 -16.94
CA VAL A 181 -0.66 -16.09 -18.01
C VAL A 181 -0.13 -15.31 -19.21
N GLU A 182 0.10 -16.00 -20.32
CA GLU A 182 0.49 -15.35 -21.58
C GLU A 182 -0.71 -14.61 -22.20
N ALA A 183 -0.45 -13.61 -23.03
CA ALA A 183 -1.52 -12.87 -23.70
C ALA A 183 -2.36 -13.82 -24.58
N GLY A 184 -3.65 -13.97 -24.26
CA GLY A 184 -4.58 -14.87 -24.95
C GLY A 184 -4.77 -16.23 -24.29
N ASP A 185 -4.01 -16.55 -23.24
CA ASP A 185 -4.26 -17.73 -22.42
C ASP A 185 -5.48 -17.51 -21.51
N THR A 186 -6.48 -18.37 -21.67
CA THR A 186 -7.74 -18.34 -20.90
C THR A 186 -7.71 -19.29 -19.71
N THR A 187 -6.56 -19.91 -19.43
CA THR A 187 -6.40 -20.86 -18.33
C THR A 187 -6.74 -20.20 -17.01
N GLN A 188 -7.79 -20.71 -16.36
CA GLN A 188 -8.18 -20.25 -15.03
C GLN A 188 -7.18 -20.77 -14.00
N LEU A 189 -6.28 -19.89 -13.55
CA LEU A 189 -5.35 -20.20 -12.48
C LEU A 189 -5.92 -19.72 -11.14
N ALA A 190 -6.14 -20.67 -10.23
CA ALA A 190 -6.63 -20.32 -8.90
C ALA A 190 -5.57 -19.48 -8.15
N LEU A 191 -5.99 -18.37 -7.54
CA LEU A 191 -5.10 -17.42 -6.84
C LEU A 191 -4.15 -18.12 -5.84
N HIS A 192 -4.65 -19.09 -5.07
CA HIS A 192 -3.83 -19.84 -4.11
C HIS A 192 -2.68 -20.60 -4.78
N LYS A 193 -2.84 -21.06 -6.04
CA LYS A 193 -1.76 -21.69 -6.82
C LYS A 193 -0.71 -20.68 -7.24
N VAL A 194 -1.13 -19.48 -7.62
CA VAL A 194 -0.22 -18.38 -7.97
C VAL A 194 0.61 -17.98 -6.75
N ILE A 195 -0.04 -17.80 -5.60
CA ILE A 195 0.64 -17.49 -4.34
C ILE A 195 1.60 -18.62 -3.97
N GLN A 196 1.14 -19.88 -3.99
CA GLN A 196 2.01 -21.04 -3.73
C GLN A 196 3.22 -21.04 -4.67
N GLN A 197 3.03 -20.76 -5.95
CA GLN A 197 4.12 -20.69 -6.94
C GLN A 197 5.08 -19.51 -6.70
N TRP A 198 4.59 -18.40 -6.16
CA TRP A 198 5.42 -17.29 -5.76
C TRP A 198 6.38 -17.70 -4.62
N PHE A 199 5.88 -18.46 -3.65
CA PHE A 199 6.67 -19.00 -2.54
C PHE A 199 7.39 -20.32 -2.84
N LYS A 200 7.22 -20.90 -4.03
CA LYS A 200 7.91 -22.15 -4.39
C LYS A 200 9.42 -21.93 -4.47
N LYS A 201 10.13 -22.99 -4.09
CA LYS A 201 11.56 -23.17 -4.28
C LYS A 201 11.95 -22.89 -5.73
N ARG A 202 12.92 -22.00 -5.96
CA ARG A 202 13.45 -21.69 -7.30
C ARG A 202 14.94 -21.98 -7.35
N ASP A 203 15.34 -22.76 -8.35
CA ASP A 203 16.75 -22.85 -8.74
C ASP A 203 17.13 -21.53 -9.40
N VAL A 204 18.14 -20.85 -8.87
CA VAL A 204 18.57 -19.56 -9.42
C VAL A 204 19.76 -19.67 -10.36
N GLY A 205 20.31 -20.87 -10.59
CA GLY A 205 21.33 -21.13 -11.63
C GLY A 205 22.58 -20.24 -11.57
N LEU A 206 22.78 -19.52 -10.46
CA LEU A 206 23.95 -18.67 -10.25
C LEU A 206 25.07 -19.53 -9.64
N LYS A 207 26.33 -19.15 -9.84
CA LYS A 207 27.45 -19.75 -9.09
C LYS A 207 27.47 -19.25 -7.66
N CYS A 208 27.83 -20.13 -6.72
CA CYS A 208 28.05 -19.75 -5.34
C CYS A 208 29.21 -18.78 -5.18
N ASN A 209 28.92 -17.53 -4.81
CA ASN A 209 29.95 -16.53 -4.53
C ASN A 209 30.89 -16.93 -3.38
N GLU A 210 30.51 -17.92 -2.56
CA GLU A 210 31.34 -18.41 -1.44
C GLU A 210 32.10 -19.70 -1.77
N CYS A 211 31.43 -20.72 -2.32
CA CYS A 211 32.04 -22.02 -2.59
C CYS A 211 32.17 -22.39 -4.08
N MET A 212 31.82 -21.47 -4.98
CA MET A 212 31.93 -21.59 -6.43
C MET A 212 31.12 -22.73 -7.09
N ASN A 213 30.27 -23.45 -6.34
CA ASN A 213 29.36 -24.47 -6.89
C ASN A 213 28.34 -23.87 -7.85
N ASP A 214 27.93 -24.64 -8.86
CA ASP A 214 27.08 -24.21 -9.97
C ASP A 214 25.57 -24.16 -9.66
N ARG A 215 25.15 -24.48 -8.43
CA ARG A 215 23.73 -24.64 -8.10
C ARG A 215 23.33 -24.05 -6.76
N PHE A 216 22.20 -23.32 -6.77
CA PHE A 216 21.54 -22.83 -5.58
C PHE A 216 20.04 -23.05 -5.66
N ASP A 217 19.48 -23.28 -4.49
CA ASP A 217 18.05 -23.20 -4.29
C ASP A 217 17.70 -21.96 -3.44
N LYS A 218 16.68 -21.21 -3.86
CA LYS A 218 16.00 -20.19 -3.05
C LYS A 218 14.69 -20.75 -2.53
N ASP A 219 14.53 -20.80 -1.21
CA ASP A 219 13.28 -21.09 -0.51
C ASP A 219 12.72 -19.78 0.07
N TYR A 220 11.42 -19.51 -0.11
CA TYR A 220 10.76 -18.35 0.49
C TYR A 220 9.92 -18.80 1.68
N PHE A 221 9.97 -18.02 2.76
CA PHE A 221 9.18 -18.18 3.97
C PHE A 221 8.39 -16.90 4.25
N GLN A 222 7.16 -17.07 4.74
CA GLN A 222 6.33 -16.01 5.31
C GLN A 222 6.73 -15.78 6.76
#